data_AF-A0A0S7ZET1-F1
#
_entry.id   AF-A0A0S7ZET1-F1
#
_cell.length_a   1.000
_cell.length_b   1.000
_cell.length_c   1.000
_cell.angle_alpha   90.00
_cell.angle_beta   90.00
_cell.angle_gamma   90.00
#
_symmetry.space_group_name_H-M   'P 1'
#
loop_
_entity.id
_entity.type
_entity.pdbx_description
1 polymer ?
#
loop_
_entity_poly.entity_id
_entity_poly.type
_entity_poly.pdbx_seq_one_letter_code
_entity_poly.pdbx_strand_id
1 'polypeptide(L)'
;MNLQLSDLSQRQLDILLAVEDPNFYDHKGVDLRTPGAGLTTITQGLVKKLYFKEFRPGIRKISQTLIARFALDPLVSKEDQLLMFINIFDFCYGTKGFSEAAEYYYGKPFRRLTEDEYISLVAMFVGCSSYNPIHNAKANAERVARIKEVLSGEYVVKKMKDIYYSDETGAFSIKHK
;
A
#
# COMPACT_ATOMS: atom_id res chain seq x y z
N MET A 1 2.31 -12.09 16.29
CA MET A 1 3.53 -11.51 16.90
C MET A 1 3.83 -10.23 16.15
N ASN A 2 4.19 -9.13 16.83
CA ASN A 2 4.51 -7.89 16.12
C ASN A 2 5.88 -8.02 15.43
N LEU A 3 5.95 -7.62 14.17
CA LEU A 3 7.19 -7.54 13.42
C LEU A 3 8.01 -6.35 13.88
N GLN A 4 9.33 -6.49 13.82
CA GLN A 4 10.28 -5.39 13.84
C GLN A 4 10.63 -4.98 12.41
N LEU A 5 11.12 -3.76 12.19
CA LEU A 5 11.58 -3.35 10.86
C LEU A 5 12.70 -4.24 10.34
N SER A 6 13.57 -4.75 11.23
CA SER A 6 14.62 -5.70 10.89
C SER A 6 14.12 -7.06 10.40
N ASP A 7 12.82 -7.35 10.51
CA ASP A 7 12.22 -8.56 9.96
C ASP A 7 11.97 -8.48 8.46
N LEU A 8 11.95 -7.26 7.90
CA LEU A 8 11.89 -7.04 6.47
C LEU A 8 13.31 -7.09 5.91
N SER A 9 13.49 -7.84 4.83
CA SER A 9 14.71 -7.72 4.02
C SER A 9 14.75 -6.34 3.35
N GLN A 10 15.94 -5.88 2.97
CA GLN A 10 16.07 -4.64 2.21
C GLN A 10 15.21 -4.65 0.95
N ARG A 11 15.20 -5.79 0.24
CA ARG A 11 14.35 -5.99 -0.94
C ARG A 11 12.86 -5.83 -0.65
N GLN A 12 12.36 -6.37 0.46
CA GLN A 12 10.96 -6.21 0.85
C GLN A 12 10.64 -4.75 1.18
N LEU A 13 11.53 -4.06 1.89
CA LEU A 13 11.38 -2.64 2.18
C LEU A 13 11.32 -1.81 0.89
N ASP A 14 12.24 -2.05 -0.05
CA ASP A 14 12.30 -1.33 -1.32
C ASP A 14 11.02 -1.54 -2.14
N ILE A 15 10.51 -2.77 -2.19
CA ILE A 15 9.23 -3.09 -2.86
C ILE A 15 8.08 -2.31 -2.22
N LEU A 16 7.98 -2.32 -0.89
CA LEU A 16 6.91 -1.63 -0.18
C LEU A 16 6.89 -0.14 -0.50
N LEU A 17 8.05 0.51 -0.39
CA LEU A 17 8.19 1.94 -0.65
C LEU A 17 7.94 2.26 -2.12
N ALA A 18 8.49 1.48 -3.05
CA ALA A 18 8.27 1.69 -4.48
C ALA A 18 6.79 1.61 -4.89
N VAL A 19 5.99 0.80 -4.20
CA VAL A 19 4.56 0.63 -4.51
C VAL A 19 3.68 1.64 -3.76
N GLU A 20 3.92 1.83 -2.47
CA GLU A 20 3.02 2.64 -1.63
C GLU A 20 3.44 4.10 -1.51
N ASP A 21 4.75 4.38 -1.40
CA ASP A 21 5.25 5.73 -1.10
C ASP A 21 6.74 5.91 -1.47
N PRO A 22 7.07 6.13 -2.76
CA PRO A 22 8.46 6.08 -3.25
C PRO A 22 9.38 7.14 -2.65
N ASN A 23 8.82 8.30 -2.26
CA ASN A 23 9.56 9.40 -1.65
C ASN A 23 9.32 9.48 -0.14
N PHE A 24 8.99 8.37 0.50
CA PHE A 24 8.56 8.34 1.91
C PHE A 24 9.50 9.09 2.84
N TYR A 25 10.81 8.89 2.69
CA TYR A 25 11.82 9.52 3.54
C TYR A 25 12.05 11.00 3.23
N ASP A 26 11.72 11.46 2.03
CA ASP A 26 11.96 12.84 1.59
C ASP A 26 10.79 13.78 1.91
N HIS A 27 9.57 13.25 1.90
CA HIS A 27 8.38 14.06 2.09
C HIS A 27 8.06 14.27 3.58
N LYS A 28 7.34 15.35 3.89
CA LYS A 28 6.92 15.68 5.26
C LYS A 28 5.47 15.25 5.53
N GLY A 29 5.21 13.95 5.56
CA GLY A 29 3.87 13.37 5.68
C GLY A 29 2.94 13.46 4.45
N VAL A 30 3.23 14.31 3.47
CA VAL A 30 2.47 14.44 2.21
C VAL A 30 3.44 14.56 1.04
N ASP A 31 3.27 13.73 0.01
CA ASP A 31 4.04 13.80 -1.23
C ASP A 31 3.27 14.59 -2.31
N LEU A 32 3.82 15.73 -2.73
CA LEU A 32 3.29 16.55 -3.82
C LEU A 32 4.14 16.46 -5.10
N ARG A 33 5.28 15.77 -5.04
CA ARG A 33 6.27 15.68 -6.12
C ARG A 33 6.01 14.48 -7.02
N THR A 34 5.56 13.37 -6.47
CA THR A 34 5.20 12.18 -7.26
C THR A 34 3.78 12.31 -7.80
N PRO A 35 3.56 12.24 -9.13
CA PRO A 35 2.22 12.20 -9.70
C PRO A 35 1.43 11.02 -9.14
N GLY A 36 0.42 11.32 -8.31
CA GLY A 36 -0.45 10.31 -7.71
C GLY A 36 -0.12 9.88 -6.27
N ALA A 37 1.11 10.05 -5.79
CA ALA A 37 1.42 9.77 -4.37
C ALA A 37 0.75 10.77 -3.40
N GLY A 38 0.40 11.96 -3.91
CA GLY A 38 -0.41 12.95 -3.17
C GLY A 38 -1.83 12.49 -2.85
N LEU A 39 -2.27 11.33 -3.36
CA LEU A 39 -3.58 10.78 -3.03
C LEU A 39 -3.59 10.13 -1.65
N THR A 40 -2.59 9.33 -1.24
CA THR A 40 -2.41 8.79 0.13
C THR A 40 -0.97 8.27 0.33
N THR A 41 -0.16 8.96 1.14
CA THR A 41 1.15 8.48 1.64
C THR A 41 0.98 7.44 2.75
N ILE A 42 2.06 6.73 3.12
CA ILE A 42 2.08 5.85 4.31
C ILE A 42 1.67 6.63 5.56
N THR A 43 2.20 7.85 5.73
CA THR A 43 1.83 8.74 6.84
C THR A 43 0.34 9.05 6.86
N GLN A 44 -0.26 9.39 5.70
CA GLN A 44 -1.70 9.62 5.61
C GLN A 44 -2.50 8.34 5.89
N GLY A 45 -2.03 7.18 5.42
CA GLY A 45 -2.61 5.87 5.71
C GLY A 45 -2.66 5.58 7.22
N LEU A 46 -1.56 5.83 7.92
CA LEU A 46 -1.49 5.73 9.38
C LEU A 46 -2.47 6.69 10.07
N VAL A 47 -2.53 7.95 9.64
CA VAL A 47 -3.48 8.91 10.20
C VAL A 47 -4.92 8.42 10.00
N LYS A 48 -5.25 7.87 8.83
CA LYS A 48 -6.57 7.27 8.57
C LYS A 48 -6.90 6.20 9.60
N LYS A 49 -5.93 5.32 9.87
CA LYS A 49 -6.08 4.16 10.74
C LYS A 49 -6.17 4.53 12.23
N LEU A 50 -5.39 5.53 12.65
CA LEU A 50 -5.25 5.90 14.06
C LEU A 50 -6.29 6.93 14.53
N TYR A 51 -6.68 7.88 13.66
CA TYR A 51 -7.49 9.03 14.06
C TYR A 51 -8.94 8.98 13.60
N PHE A 52 -9.31 8.03 12.72
CA PHE A 52 -10.67 7.96 12.16
C PHE A 52 -11.28 6.58 12.39
N LYS A 53 -12.40 6.54 13.13
CA LYS A 53 -13.25 5.34 13.23
C LYS A 53 -13.89 5.01 11.88
N GLU A 54 -14.34 6.04 11.17
CA GLU A 54 -14.89 5.95 9.81
C GLU A 54 -14.31 7.08 8.96
N PHE A 55 -13.83 6.74 7.76
CA PHE A 55 -13.24 7.69 6.84
C PHE A 55 -14.04 7.76 5.54
N ARG A 56 -14.55 8.95 5.23
CA ARG A 56 -15.12 9.29 3.93
C ARG A 56 -14.39 10.53 3.40
N PRO A 57 -13.84 10.48 2.17
CA PRO A 57 -13.18 11.64 1.55
C PRO A 57 -14.08 12.89 1.55
N GLY A 58 -13.47 14.08 1.71
CA GLY A 58 -14.15 15.35 1.94
C GLY A 58 -13.41 16.16 3.01
N ILE A 59 -14.14 16.78 3.94
CA ILE A 59 -13.54 17.52 5.06
C ILE A 59 -12.56 16.64 5.86
N ARG A 60 -12.90 15.35 6.09
CA ARG A 60 -12.00 14.41 6.77
C ARG A 60 -10.69 14.17 6.03
N LYS A 61 -10.67 14.27 4.69
CA LYS A 61 -9.42 14.16 3.90
C LYS A 61 -8.52 15.36 4.17
N ILE A 62 -9.08 16.56 4.29
CA ILE A 62 -8.33 17.76 4.67
C ILE A 62 -7.75 17.58 6.08
N SER A 63 -8.56 17.17 7.06
CA SER A 63 -8.10 16.89 8.42
C SER A 63 -7.00 15.83 8.44
N GLN A 64 -7.14 14.73 7.69
CA GLN A 64 -6.11 13.70 7.56
C GLN A 64 -4.79 14.28 7.06
N THR A 65 -4.83 15.08 5.99
CA THR A 65 -3.63 15.70 5.41
C THR A 65 -2.96 16.66 6.40
N LEU A 66 -3.75 17.47 7.12
CA LEU A 66 -3.21 18.39 8.13
C LEU A 66 -2.58 17.63 9.32
N ILE A 67 -3.25 16.60 9.83
CA ILE A 67 -2.71 15.75 10.91
C ILE A 67 -1.44 15.04 10.44
N ALA A 68 -1.42 14.50 9.22
CA ALA A 68 -0.24 13.85 8.65
C ALA A 68 0.95 14.81 8.59
N ARG A 69 0.73 16.02 8.06
CA ARG A 69 1.78 17.02 7.82
C ARG A 69 2.29 17.70 9.07
N PHE A 70 1.41 18.02 10.01
CA PHE A 70 1.69 18.92 11.13
C PHE A 70 1.69 18.24 12.51
N ALA A 71 1.19 17.01 12.61
CA ALA A 71 1.20 16.25 13.86
C ALA A 71 1.97 14.93 13.73
N LEU A 72 1.54 14.00 12.87
CA LEU A 72 2.16 12.67 12.84
C LEU A 72 3.62 12.71 12.36
N ASP A 73 3.88 13.28 11.19
CA ASP A 73 5.22 13.30 10.59
C ASP A 73 6.29 14.04 11.43
N PRO A 74 6.02 15.23 12.02
CA PRO A 74 7.03 15.89 12.85
C PRO A 74 7.23 15.28 14.25
N LEU A 75 6.28 14.49 14.75
CA LEU A 75 6.34 13.92 16.10
C LEU A 75 6.76 12.45 16.13
N VAL A 76 6.70 11.75 14.98
CA VAL A 76 6.98 10.32 14.88
C VAL A 76 8.00 10.10 13.77
N SER A 77 9.09 9.41 14.09
CA SER A 77 10.16 9.10 13.13
C SER A 77 9.64 8.30 11.93
N LYS A 78 10.33 8.37 10.79
CA LYS A 78 9.94 7.62 9.58
C LYS A 78 9.98 6.12 9.84
N GLU A 79 10.94 5.68 10.63
CA GLU A 79 11.12 4.31 11.08
C GLU A 79 9.94 3.85 11.94
N ASP A 80 9.53 4.64 12.94
CA ASP A 80 8.37 4.29 13.78
C ASP A 80 7.06 4.30 12.98
N GLN A 81 6.91 5.24 12.05
CA GLN A 81 5.78 5.25 11.13
C GLN A 81 5.71 3.96 10.31
N LEU A 82 6.83 3.56 9.71
CA LEU A 82 6.91 2.34 8.93
C LEU A 82 6.67 1.09 9.79
N LEU A 83 7.24 1.05 11.00
CA LEU A 83 7.04 -0.03 11.97
C LEU A 83 5.57 -0.17 12.35
N MET A 84 4.88 0.95 12.60
CA MET A 84 3.44 0.93 12.82
C MET A 84 2.71 0.42 11.58
N PHE A 85 3.04 0.95 10.40
CA PHE A 85 2.35 0.62 9.15
C PHE A 85 2.35 -0.89 8.88
N ILE A 86 3.51 -1.54 8.98
CA ILE A 86 3.63 -2.98 8.72
C ILE A 86 2.89 -3.86 9.74
N ASN A 87 2.56 -3.32 10.92
CA ASN A 87 1.91 -4.06 12.00
C ASN A 87 0.41 -3.78 12.14
N ILE A 88 -0.08 -2.60 11.73
CA ILE A 88 -1.47 -2.21 12.00
C ILE A 88 -2.36 -2.12 10.75
N PHE A 89 -1.79 -2.15 9.55
CA PHE A 89 -2.58 -2.02 8.33
C PHE A 89 -3.54 -3.22 8.15
N ASP A 90 -4.77 -2.96 7.71
CA ASP A 90 -5.78 -4.01 7.55
C ASP A 90 -5.62 -4.74 6.23
N PHE A 91 -5.61 -6.08 6.28
CA PHE A 91 -5.64 -6.96 5.13
C PHE A 91 -7.04 -7.57 4.94
N CYS A 92 -8.11 -6.87 5.35
CA CYS A 92 -9.49 -7.37 5.37
C CYS A 92 -9.69 -8.61 6.29
N TYR A 93 -10.95 -9.03 6.49
CA TYR A 93 -11.31 -10.24 7.24
C TYR A 93 -10.74 -10.30 8.68
N GLY A 94 -10.60 -9.15 9.32
CA GLY A 94 -10.06 -9.04 10.68
C GLY A 94 -8.54 -9.23 10.78
N THR A 95 -7.84 -9.41 9.66
CA THR A 95 -6.40 -9.64 9.60
C THR A 95 -5.63 -8.33 9.63
N LYS A 96 -4.67 -8.18 10.55
CA LYS A 96 -3.91 -6.93 10.72
C LYS A 96 -2.40 -7.16 10.69
N GLY A 97 -1.73 -6.32 9.90
CA GLY A 97 -0.29 -6.36 9.75
C GLY A 97 0.20 -7.58 8.95
N PHE A 98 1.45 -7.50 8.51
CA PHE A 98 2.04 -8.51 7.64
C PHE A 98 2.21 -9.87 8.34
N SER A 99 2.45 -9.89 9.66
CA SER A 99 2.60 -11.17 10.38
C SER A 99 1.32 -11.99 10.36
N GLU A 100 0.18 -11.38 10.67
CA GLU A 100 -1.10 -12.10 10.65
C GLU A 100 -1.52 -12.42 9.21
N ALA A 101 -1.26 -11.50 8.27
CA ALA A 101 -1.55 -11.72 6.87
C ALA A 101 -0.78 -12.90 6.25
N ALA A 102 0.50 -13.07 6.60
CA ALA A 102 1.29 -14.20 6.14
C ALA A 102 0.69 -15.55 6.60
N GLU A 103 0.30 -15.64 7.87
CA GLU A 103 -0.34 -16.84 8.42
C GLU A 103 -1.73 -17.07 7.83
N TYR A 104 -2.54 -16.02 7.71
CA TYR A 104 -3.91 -16.12 7.21
C TYR A 104 -3.99 -16.50 5.73
N TYR A 105 -3.20 -15.83 4.88
CA TYR A 105 -3.27 -16.00 3.42
C TYR A 105 -2.39 -17.12 2.87
N TYR A 106 -1.29 -17.45 3.57
CA TYR A 106 -0.30 -18.42 3.07
C TYR A 106 0.04 -19.52 4.06
N GLY A 107 -0.53 -19.51 5.27
CA GLY A 107 -0.31 -20.56 6.28
C GLY A 107 1.16 -20.66 6.73
N LYS A 108 1.90 -19.55 6.71
CA LYS A 108 3.31 -19.55 7.07
C LYS A 108 3.79 -18.26 7.75
N PRO A 109 4.90 -18.35 8.51
CA PRO A 109 5.53 -17.18 9.10
C PRO A 109 5.97 -16.17 8.04
N PHE A 110 5.85 -14.87 8.34
CA PHE A 110 6.24 -13.77 7.46
C PHE A 110 7.63 -13.96 6.83
N ARG A 111 8.61 -14.38 7.63
CA ARG A 111 9.99 -14.62 7.17
C ARG A 111 10.15 -15.77 6.16
N ARG A 112 9.11 -16.55 5.91
CA ARG A 112 9.06 -17.65 4.92
C ARG A 112 8.23 -17.31 3.68
N LEU A 113 7.71 -16.09 3.58
CA LEU A 113 7.08 -15.63 2.36
C LEU A 113 8.10 -15.60 1.22
N THR A 114 7.66 -16.02 0.04
CA THR A 114 8.38 -15.75 -1.20
C THR A 114 8.20 -14.27 -1.58
N GLU A 115 9.04 -13.77 -2.50
CA GLU A 115 8.87 -12.40 -3.00
C GLU A 115 7.48 -12.20 -3.64
N ASP A 116 6.97 -13.17 -4.40
CA ASP A 116 5.66 -13.08 -5.05
C ASP A 116 4.50 -13.02 -4.04
N GLU A 117 4.57 -13.78 -2.94
CA GLU A 117 3.56 -13.72 -1.89
C GLU A 117 3.65 -12.42 -1.08
N TYR A 118 4.86 -11.92 -0.86
CA TYR A 118 5.05 -10.60 -0.25
C TYR A 118 4.44 -9.49 -1.12
N ILE A 119 4.74 -9.50 -2.43
CA ILE A 119 4.15 -8.55 -3.40
C ILE A 119 2.63 -8.73 -3.44
N SER A 120 2.13 -9.95 -3.34
CA SER A 120 0.69 -10.24 -3.28
C SER A 120 0.02 -9.64 -2.04
N LEU A 121 0.68 -9.61 -0.88
CA LEU A 121 0.19 -8.88 0.29
C LEU A 121 0.26 -7.36 0.07
N VAL A 122 1.37 -6.82 -0.45
CA VAL A 122 1.50 -5.39 -0.78
C VAL A 122 0.39 -4.94 -1.77
N ALA A 123 0.07 -5.79 -2.74
CA ALA A 123 -0.99 -5.56 -3.72
C ALA A 123 -2.37 -5.30 -3.07
N MET A 124 -2.61 -5.78 -1.84
CA MET A 124 -3.86 -5.59 -1.12
C MET A 124 -4.07 -4.17 -0.57
N PHE A 125 -3.02 -3.35 -0.43
CA PHE A 125 -3.14 -2.06 0.24
C PHE A 125 -4.04 -1.05 -0.45
N VAL A 126 -4.07 -1.05 -1.78
CA VAL A 126 -4.99 -0.21 -2.54
C VAL A 126 -6.45 -0.64 -2.40
N GLY A 127 -6.70 -1.91 -2.03
CA GLY A 127 -8.04 -2.46 -1.85
C GLY A 127 -8.02 -3.92 -1.42
N CYS A 128 -8.08 -4.18 -0.11
CA CYS A 128 -7.87 -5.52 0.42
C CYS A 128 -8.95 -6.55 0.02
N SER A 129 -10.15 -6.10 -0.33
CA SER A 129 -11.21 -6.96 -0.86
C SER A 129 -11.00 -7.23 -2.36
N SER A 130 -10.70 -6.19 -3.13
CA SER A 130 -10.49 -6.27 -4.59
C SER A 130 -9.28 -7.12 -4.98
N TYR A 131 -8.23 -7.11 -4.18
CA TYR A 131 -6.99 -7.83 -4.45
C TYR A 131 -6.73 -8.95 -3.45
N ASN A 132 -7.79 -9.51 -2.84
CA ASN A 132 -7.64 -10.61 -1.92
C ASN A 132 -7.09 -11.87 -2.64
N PRO A 133 -5.97 -12.48 -2.19
CA PRO A 133 -5.37 -13.62 -2.90
C PRO A 133 -6.19 -14.91 -2.82
N ILE A 134 -7.15 -15.01 -1.89
CA ILE A 134 -8.08 -16.15 -1.77
C ILE A 134 -9.35 -15.87 -2.57
N HIS A 135 -9.99 -14.72 -2.33
CA HIS A 135 -11.31 -14.41 -2.90
C HIS A 135 -11.26 -13.78 -4.30
N ASN A 136 -10.16 -13.13 -4.66
CA ASN A 136 -9.96 -12.51 -5.97
C ASN A 136 -8.55 -12.77 -6.52
N ALA A 137 -8.17 -14.05 -6.54
CA ALA A 137 -6.83 -14.51 -6.91
C ALA A 137 -6.36 -14.01 -8.28
N LYS A 138 -7.28 -13.94 -9.26
CA LYS A 138 -6.96 -13.44 -10.61
C LYS A 138 -6.55 -11.96 -10.58
N ALA A 139 -7.36 -11.10 -9.96
CA ALA A 139 -7.05 -9.68 -9.87
C ALA A 139 -5.76 -9.43 -9.06
N ASN A 140 -5.55 -10.22 -7.99
CA ASN A 140 -4.30 -10.18 -7.24
C ASN A 140 -3.10 -10.55 -8.12
N ALA A 141 -3.14 -11.69 -8.83
CA ALA A 141 -2.05 -12.16 -9.68
C ALA A 141 -1.70 -11.16 -10.80
N GLU A 142 -2.72 -10.59 -11.45
CA GLU A 142 -2.52 -9.54 -12.46
C GLU A 142 -1.83 -8.29 -11.88
N ARG A 143 -2.18 -7.92 -10.65
CA ARG A 143 -1.53 -6.81 -9.94
C ARG A 143 -0.10 -7.14 -9.53
N VAL A 144 0.17 -8.35 -9.06
CA VAL A 144 1.54 -8.82 -8.77
C VAL A 144 2.40 -8.72 -10.02
N ALA A 145 1.91 -9.17 -11.18
CA ALA A 145 2.62 -9.06 -12.45
C ALA A 145 2.96 -7.59 -12.78
N ARG A 146 1.98 -6.68 -12.69
CA ARG A 146 2.20 -5.24 -12.92
C ARG A 146 3.24 -4.64 -11.95
N ILE A 147 3.20 -4.99 -10.67
CA ILE A 147 4.19 -4.52 -9.69
C ILE A 147 5.59 -5.00 -10.10
N LYS A 148 5.73 -6.26 -10.54
CA LYS A 148 7.02 -6.80 -11.00
C LYS A 148 7.55 -6.08 -12.24
N GLU A 149 6.69 -5.75 -13.20
CA GLU A 149 7.06 -4.95 -14.39
C GLU A 149 7.53 -3.53 -14.02
N VAL A 150 6.92 -2.91 -13.00
CA VAL A 150 7.37 -1.62 -12.47
C VAL A 150 8.75 -1.77 -11.81
N LEU A 151 8.94 -2.81 -11.01
CA LEU A 151 10.20 -3.07 -10.30
C LEU A 151 11.36 -3.45 -11.24
N SER A 152 11.07 -4.07 -12.39
CA SER A 152 12.08 -4.39 -13.42
C SER A 152 12.45 -3.17 -14.28
N GLY A 153 11.68 -2.09 -14.21
CA GLY A 153 11.83 -0.91 -15.08
C GLY A 153 11.30 -1.12 -16.50
N GLU A 154 10.72 -2.29 -16.80
CA GLU A 154 10.06 -2.57 -18.07
C GLU A 154 8.77 -1.76 -18.23
N TYR A 155 8.21 -1.27 -17.12
CA TYR A 155 7.07 -0.38 -17.09
C TYR A 155 7.37 0.93 -16.37
N VAL A 156 7.38 2.03 -17.12
CA VAL A 156 7.34 3.38 -16.55
C VAL A 156 5.88 3.71 -16.25
N VAL A 157 5.55 3.93 -14.98
CA VAL A 157 4.22 4.35 -14.54
C VAL A 157 3.81 5.61 -15.30
N LYS A 158 2.83 5.51 -16.21
CA LYS A 158 2.42 6.64 -17.07
C LYS A 158 1.25 7.41 -16.46
N LYS A 159 0.42 6.76 -15.63
CA LYS A 159 -0.74 7.31 -14.95
C LYS A 159 -0.87 6.71 -13.56
N MET A 160 -1.44 7.51 -12.64
CA MET A 160 -1.81 7.08 -11.29
C MET A 160 -2.73 5.84 -11.29
N LYS A 161 -3.45 5.50 -12.36
CA LYS A 161 -4.30 4.29 -12.37
C LYS A 161 -3.51 3.01 -12.63
N ASP A 162 -2.31 3.09 -13.17
CA ASP A 162 -1.53 1.93 -13.60
C ASP A 162 -1.03 1.09 -12.41
N ILE A 163 -0.70 1.78 -11.30
CA ILE A 163 -0.43 1.15 -10.01
C ILE A 163 -1.68 1.07 -9.14
N TYR A 164 -2.80 1.77 -9.37
CA TYR A 164 -3.86 1.88 -8.35
C TYR A 164 -5.21 1.21 -8.69
N TYR A 165 -5.54 0.87 -9.93
CA TYR A 165 -6.81 0.18 -10.24
C TYR A 165 -6.68 -0.76 -11.44
N SER A 166 -7.29 -1.95 -11.37
CA SER A 166 -7.65 -2.71 -12.56
C SER A 166 -8.68 -1.91 -13.36
N ASP A 167 -8.56 -1.93 -14.68
CA ASP A 167 -9.49 -1.32 -15.62
C ASP A 167 -10.89 -1.94 -15.52
N GLU A 168 -11.66 -1.54 -14.51
CA GLU A 168 -13.11 -1.70 -14.50
C GLU A 168 -13.76 -0.34 -14.23
N THR A 169 -13.60 0.56 -15.20
CA THR A 169 -14.73 1.40 -15.59
C THR A 169 -15.31 0.80 -16.85
N GLY A 170 -16.49 0.17 -16.74
CA GLY A 170 -17.34 -0.03 -17.90
C GLY A 170 -17.59 1.33 -18.57
N ALA A 171 -16.94 1.56 -19.71
CA ALA A 171 -17.28 2.62 -20.65
C ALA A 171 -16.70 2.27 -22.03
N PHE A 172 -17.57 1.75 -22.88
CA PHE A 172 -17.64 1.91 -24.32
C PHE A 172 -16.36 1.80 -25.17
N SER A 173 -16.41 0.77 -26.01
CA SER A 173 -15.77 0.67 -27.33
C SER A 173 -15.71 2.01 -28.07
N ILE A 174 -14.52 2.38 -28.53
CA ILE A 174 -14.37 3.16 -29.76
C ILE A 174 -13.51 2.32 -30.69
N LYS A 175 -14.19 1.64 -31.61
CA LYS A 175 -13.57 1.10 -32.83
C LYS A 175 -12.94 2.26 -33.58
N HIS A 176 -11.66 2.11 -33.91
CA HIS A 176 -11.04 2.90 -34.96
C HIS A 176 -11.76 2.64 -36.29
N LYS A 177 -12.22 3.71 -36.93
CA LYS A 177 -12.33 3.81 -38.38
C LYS A 177 -11.93 5.21 -38.80
#